data_AF-A0A9Q2W6A9-F1
#
_entry.id   AF-A0A9Q2W6A9-F1
#
_cell.length_a   1.000
_cell.length_b   1.000
_cell.length_c   1.000
_cell.angle_alpha   90.00
_cell.angle_beta   90.00
_cell.angle_gamma   90.00
#
_symmetry.space_group_name_H-M   'P 1'
#
loop_
_entity.id
_entity.type
_entity.pdbx_description
1 polymer ?
#
loop_
_entity_poly.entity_id
_entity_poly.type
_entity_poly.pdbx_seq_one_letter_code
_entity_poly.pdbx_strand_id
1 'polypeptide(L)'
;MLHLTRQQAQAIMADDVAVTSIVRIRGTVVPSADDPAACPACAVTRWLRIVGLVWAGFRGDVIGLLDPTKGNLDQHDCEQPLPGQWRRAEQLLLPLDVHGWARTGVTLSGRSMTSIIPTRRAATAHETDREAVGPIVRQPSRFAQLTLQETYDELGAADATADDILSRITALWRDARALDAAFELNPQHTEP
;
A
#
# COMPACT_ATOMS: atom_id res chain seq x y z
N MET A 1 -5.36 19.79 5.62
CA MET A 1 -4.28 18.81 5.42
C MET A 1 -3.76 18.41 6.81
N LEU A 2 -3.41 17.14 7.06
CA LEU A 2 -3.06 16.65 8.42
C LEU A 2 -1.60 16.93 8.87
N HIS A 3 -0.76 17.53 8.01
CA HIS A 3 0.64 17.91 8.29
C HIS A 3 1.54 16.82 8.91
N LEU A 4 1.26 15.54 8.66
CA LEU A 4 2.06 14.42 9.17
C LEU A 4 3.26 14.12 8.26
N THR A 5 4.41 13.83 8.87
CA THR A 5 5.52 13.16 8.17
C THR A 5 5.14 11.70 7.85
N ARG A 6 5.88 11.06 6.93
CA ARG A 6 5.64 9.64 6.59
C ARG A 6 5.79 8.72 7.80
N GLN A 7 6.84 8.94 8.58
CA GLN A 7 7.09 8.19 9.81
C GLN A 7 5.96 8.40 10.83
N GLN A 8 5.49 9.64 10.97
CA GLN A 8 4.34 9.93 11.84
C GLN A 8 3.08 9.22 11.36
N ALA A 9 2.81 9.20 10.04
CA ALA A 9 1.66 8.50 9.48
C ALA A 9 1.74 6.97 9.66
N GLN A 10 2.93 6.37 9.53
CA GLN A 10 3.15 4.93 9.79
C GLN A 10 2.90 4.54 11.24
N ALA A 11 3.18 5.46 12.17
CA ALA A 11 3.00 5.23 13.59
C ALA A 11 1.57 5.46 14.08
N ILE A 12 0.61 5.81 13.20
CA ILE A 12 -0.78 6.03 13.63
C ILE A 12 -1.39 4.71 14.09
N MET A 13 -1.85 4.70 15.34
CA MET A 13 -2.57 3.59 15.95
C MET A 13 -4.06 3.87 16.07
N ALA A 14 -4.85 2.86 16.45
CA ALA A 14 -6.29 3.03 16.68
C ALA A 14 -6.61 4.15 17.69
N ASP A 15 -5.83 4.27 18.77
CA ASP A 15 -6.04 5.28 19.81
C ASP A 15 -5.72 6.71 19.35
N ASP A 16 -4.95 6.86 18.26
CA ASP A 16 -4.71 8.17 17.64
C ASP A 16 -5.94 8.68 16.88
N VAL A 17 -6.97 7.84 16.67
CA VAL A 17 -8.14 8.17 15.85
C VAL A 17 -9.39 8.28 16.73
N ALA A 18 -10.04 9.44 16.68
CA ALA A 18 -11.33 9.67 17.30
C ALA A 18 -12.40 9.85 16.22
N VAL A 19 -13.42 8.99 16.24
CA VAL A 19 -14.59 9.08 15.36
C VAL A 19 -15.80 9.35 16.23
N THR A 20 -16.18 10.61 16.35
CA THR A 20 -17.45 11.06 16.97
C THR A 20 -18.28 11.77 15.91
N SER A 21 -18.96 12.87 16.23
CA SER A 21 -19.53 13.79 15.23
C SER A 21 -18.46 14.47 14.36
N ILE A 22 -17.19 14.43 14.78
CA ILE A 22 -16.05 14.96 14.03
C ILE A 22 -14.93 13.91 14.04
N VAL A 23 -14.36 13.64 12.87
CA VAL A 23 -13.20 12.76 12.73
C VAL A 23 -11.92 13.51 13.10
N ARG A 24 -11.11 12.93 14.00
CA ARG A 24 -9.79 13.46 14.36
C ARG A 24 -8.72 12.38 14.25
N ILE A 25 -7.53 12.78 13.81
CA ILE A 25 -6.32 11.96 13.80
C ILE A 25 -5.24 12.74 14.55
N ARG A 26 -4.75 12.20 15.67
CA ARG A 26 -3.82 12.86 16.60
C ARG A 26 -4.27 14.27 16.99
N GLY A 27 -5.55 14.39 17.36
CA GLY A 27 -6.17 15.66 17.71
C GLY A 27 -6.43 16.62 16.54
N THR A 28 -5.89 16.36 15.34
CA THR A 28 -6.11 17.19 14.16
C THR A 28 -7.43 16.83 13.50
N VAL A 29 -8.27 17.82 13.24
CA VAL A 29 -9.58 17.64 12.59
C VAL A 29 -9.38 17.24 11.13
N VAL A 30 -10.02 16.14 10.74
CA VAL A 30 -10.20 15.78 9.34
C VAL A 30 -11.44 16.54 8.85
N PRO A 31 -11.32 17.41 7.83
CA PRO A 31 -12.45 18.18 7.36
C PRO A 31 -13.50 17.27 6.70
N SER A 32 -14.76 17.63 6.85
CA SER A 32 -15.85 17.12 6.02
C SER A 32 -16.03 18.04 4.81
N ALA A 33 -16.58 17.50 3.73
CA ALA A 33 -16.98 18.26 2.54
C ALA A 33 -18.47 17.97 2.25
N ASP A 34 -19.14 18.84 1.49
CA ASP A 34 -20.55 18.64 1.14
C ASP A 34 -20.76 17.45 0.21
N ASP A 35 -19.85 17.26 -0.75
CA ASP A 35 -19.84 16.11 -1.68
C ASP A 35 -19.28 14.85 -0.97
N PRO A 36 -20.08 13.79 -0.78
CA PRO A 36 -19.63 12.54 -0.16
C PRO A 36 -18.44 11.89 -0.88
N ALA A 37 -18.36 12.02 -2.21
CA ALA A 37 -17.28 11.44 -3.01
C ALA A 37 -15.94 12.18 -2.81
N ALA A 38 -15.99 13.46 -2.43
CA ALA A 38 -14.80 14.27 -2.15
C ALA A 38 -14.51 14.43 -0.64
N CYS A 39 -15.35 13.87 0.23
CA CYS A 39 -15.29 14.09 1.68
C CYS A 39 -14.12 13.34 2.35
N PRO A 40 -13.13 14.04 2.93
CA PRO A 40 -12.00 13.38 3.59
C PRO A 40 -12.40 12.57 4.83
N ALA A 41 -13.43 13.00 5.56
CA ALA A 41 -13.98 12.23 6.69
C ALA A 41 -14.62 10.90 6.21
N CYS A 42 -15.29 10.89 5.06
CA CYS A 42 -15.80 9.67 4.43
C CYS A 42 -14.66 8.71 4.07
N ALA A 43 -13.58 9.22 3.46
CA ALA A 43 -12.40 8.40 3.14
C ALA A 43 -11.79 7.72 4.39
N VAL A 44 -11.69 8.45 5.51
CA VAL A 44 -11.19 7.89 6.78
C VAL A 44 -12.14 6.81 7.31
N THR A 45 -13.44 7.08 7.39
CA THR A 45 -14.40 6.10 7.96
C THR A 45 -14.55 4.85 7.08
N ARG A 46 -14.55 4.99 5.76
CA ARG A 46 -14.51 3.85 4.81
C ARG A 46 -13.25 3.01 5.00
N TRP A 47 -12.09 3.66 5.15
CA TRP A 47 -10.83 2.95 5.45
C TRP A 47 -10.88 2.20 6.78
N LEU A 48 -11.44 2.79 7.84
CA LEU A 48 -11.59 2.11 9.13
C LEU A 48 -12.52 0.89 9.05
N ARG A 49 -13.57 0.93 8.20
CA ARG A 49 -14.42 -0.25 7.95
C ARG A 49 -13.60 -1.40 7.33
N ILE A 50 -12.76 -1.09 6.35
CA ILE A 50 -11.84 -2.07 5.73
C ILE A 50 -10.90 -2.65 6.78
N VAL A 51 -10.22 -1.80 7.55
CA VAL A 51 -9.28 -2.22 8.60
C VAL A 51 -9.97 -3.14 9.61
N GLY A 52 -11.18 -2.79 10.05
CA GLY A 52 -11.95 -3.59 11.00
C GLY A 52 -12.24 -4.99 10.47
N LEU A 53 -12.70 -5.12 9.23
CA LEU A 53 -13.00 -6.41 8.60
C LEU A 53 -11.74 -7.25 8.37
N VAL A 54 -10.66 -6.63 7.90
CA VAL A 54 -9.36 -7.30 7.72
C VAL A 54 -8.88 -7.90 9.03
N TRP A 55 -8.88 -7.11 10.11
CA TRP A 55 -8.41 -7.57 11.42
C TRP A 55 -9.33 -8.59 12.08
N ALA A 56 -10.63 -8.56 11.78
CA ALA A 56 -11.58 -9.56 12.25
C ALA A 56 -11.60 -10.85 11.40
N GLY A 57 -10.79 -10.93 10.34
CA GLY A 57 -10.69 -12.12 9.49
C GLY A 57 -11.78 -12.25 8.42
N PHE A 58 -12.63 -11.24 8.24
CA PHE A 58 -13.75 -11.23 7.29
C PHE A 58 -13.32 -10.78 5.88
N ARG A 59 -12.43 -11.54 5.27
CA ARG A 59 -11.80 -11.17 3.98
C ARG A 59 -12.79 -11.04 2.81
N GLY A 60 -13.81 -11.90 2.75
CA GLY A 60 -14.83 -11.84 1.69
C GLY A 60 -15.65 -10.55 1.72
N ASP A 61 -15.92 -10.03 2.91
CA ASP A 61 -16.73 -8.82 3.11
C ASP A 61 -15.97 -7.55 2.66
N VAL A 62 -14.64 -7.57 2.74
CA VAL A 62 -13.78 -6.48 2.22
C VAL A 62 -13.96 -6.31 0.71
N ILE A 63 -14.10 -7.40 -0.04
CA ILE A 63 -14.30 -7.35 -1.51
C ILE A 63 -15.61 -6.62 -1.83
N GLY A 64 -16.68 -6.90 -1.08
CA GLY A 64 -17.96 -6.20 -1.25
C GLY A 64 -17.87 -4.71 -0.95
N LEU A 65 -17.05 -4.32 0.04
CA LEU A 65 -16.86 -2.91 0.42
C LEU A 65 -15.97 -2.15 -0.56
N LEU A 66 -15.02 -2.83 -1.22
CA LEU A 66 -14.17 -2.27 -2.26
C LEU A 66 -14.84 -2.25 -3.64
N ASP A 67 -16.03 -2.82 -3.79
CA ASP A 67 -16.77 -2.87 -5.05
C ASP A 67 -17.35 -1.47 -5.38
N PRO A 68 -16.80 -0.76 -6.37
CA PRO A 68 -17.20 0.61 -6.70
C PRO A 68 -18.60 0.69 -7.35
N THR A 69 -19.22 -0.46 -7.66
CA THR A 69 -20.59 -0.51 -8.17
C THR A 69 -21.64 -0.54 -7.06
N LYS A 70 -21.22 -0.76 -5.81
CA LYS A 70 -22.11 -0.93 -4.65
C LYS A 70 -22.14 0.27 -3.71
N GLY A 71 -21.29 1.27 -3.95
CA GLY A 71 -21.25 2.49 -3.14
C GLY A 71 -22.48 3.37 -3.38
N ASN A 72 -23.09 3.88 -2.30
CA ASN A 72 -24.06 4.96 -2.39
C ASN A 72 -23.30 6.30 -2.35
N LEU A 73 -23.32 7.04 -3.46
CA LEU A 73 -22.61 8.31 -3.58
C LEU A 73 -23.35 9.50 -2.98
N ASP A 74 -24.64 9.35 -2.71
CA ASP A 74 -25.47 10.44 -2.20
C ASP A 74 -25.43 10.53 -0.67
N GLN A 75 -24.71 9.62 -0.01
CA GLN A 75 -24.68 9.50 1.44
C GLN A 75 -23.26 9.60 1.99
N HIS A 76 -23.12 10.40 3.06
CA HIS A 76 -21.86 10.51 3.80
C HIS A 76 -21.60 9.25 4.63
N ASP A 77 -20.55 8.52 4.26
CA ASP A 77 -20.01 7.39 5.03
C ASP A 77 -19.58 7.79 6.45
N CYS A 78 -19.21 9.06 6.66
CA CYS A 78 -18.83 9.59 7.96
C CYS A 78 -20.01 9.88 8.90
N GLU A 79 -21.24 9.89 8.38
CA GLU A 79 -22.47 10.00 9.16
C GLU A 79 -23.04 8.62 9.53
N GLN A 80 -22.59 7.58 8.85
CA GLN A 80 -22.99 6.21 9.13
C GLN A 80 -22.27 5.66 10.37
N PRO A 81 -22.94 4.82 11.19
CA PRO A 81 -22.29 4.11 12.27
C PRO A 81 -21.03 3.37 11.80
N LEU A 82 -19.96 3.48 12.59
CA LEU A 82 -18.69 2.79 12.34
C LEU A 82 -18.54 1.63 13.33
N PRO A 83 -18.57 0.37 12.87
CA PRO A 83 -18.37 -0.78 13.76
C PRO A 83 -17.02 -0.69 14.48
N GLY A 84 -16.99 -0.92 15.80
CA GLY A 84 -15.78 -0.73 16.62
C GLY A 84 -14.64 -1.73 16.40
N GLN A 85 -14.76 -2.64 15.43
CA GLN A 85 -13.79 -3.73 15.17
C GLN A 85 -12.39 -3.20 14.85
N TRP A 86 -12.30 -2.07 14.15
CA TRP A 86 -11.04 -1.42 13.80
C TRP A 86 -10.21 -0.98 15.01
N ARG A 87 -10.83 -0.82 16.20
CA ARG A 87 -10.09 -0.47 17.41
C ARG A 87 -9.12 -1.56 17.87
N ARG A 88 -9.30 -2.80 17.41
CA ARG A 88 -8.38 -3.91 17.71
C ARG A 88 -7.18 -3.96 16.77
N ALA A 89 -7.14 -3.09 15.77
CA ALA A 89 -6.08 -3.08 14.78
C ALA A 89 -4.77 -2.58 15.39
N GLU A 90 -3.72 -3.41 15.33
CA GLU A 90 -2.36 -3.00 15.73
C GLU A 90 -1.73 -2.03 14.74
N GLN A 91 -2.30 -1.89 13.55
CA GLN A 91 -1.84 -0.98 12.51
C GLN A 91 -3.01 -0.53 11.62
N LEU A 92 -3.05 0.76 11.32
CA LEU A 92 -4.07 1.33 10.44
C LEU A 92 -3.60 1.46 8.99
N LEU A 93 -2.29 1.55 8.72
CA LEU A 93 -1.75 1.57 7.35
C LEU A 93 -1.34 0.17 6.91
N LEU A 94 -2.34 -0.56 6.38
CA LEU A 94 -2.19 -1.92 5.89
C LEU A 94 -1.56 -1.95 4.49
N PRO A 95 -0.46 -2.70 4.27
CA PRO A 95 -0.02 -3.01 2.93
C PRO A 95 -0.99 -3.99 2.26
N LEU A 96 -1.39 -3.68 1.03
CA LEU A 96 -2.15 -4.58 0.16
C LEU A 96 -1.18 -5.23 -0.83
N ASP A 97 -1.29 -6.54 -1.02
CA ASP A 97 -0.55 -7.24 -2.07
C ASP A 97 -1.23 -7.12 -3.45
N VAL A 98 -0.60 -7.73 -4.47
CA VAL A 98 -1.07 -7.69 -5.86
C VAL A 98 -2.43 -8.35 -6.09
N HIS A 99 -2.87 -9.18 -5.16
CA HIS A 99 -4.19 -9.83 -5.18
C HIS A 99 -5.22 -9.05 -4.35
N GLY A 100 -4.83 -7.92 -3.76
CA GLY A 100 -5.67 -7.09 -2.92
C GLY A 100 -5.72 -7.56 -1.47
N TRP A 101 -4.84 -8.48 -1.04
CA TRP A 101 -4.84 -8.96 0.33
C TRP A 101 -4.08 -8.02 1.25
N ALA A 102 -4.74 -7.61 2.33
CA ALA A 102 -4.09 -6.89 3.41
C ALA A 102 -3.21 -7.85 4.23
N ARG A 103 -1.96 -7.45 4.48
CA ARG A 103 -1.08 -8.13 5.44
C ARG A 103 -1.17 -7.44 6.80
N THR A 104 -1.44 -8.21 7.84
CA THR A 104 -1.37 -7.77 9.25
C THR A 104 0.05 -7.99 9.80
N GLY A 105 0.42 -7.25 10.85
CA GLY A 105 1.73 -7.35 11.50
C GLY A 105 2.91 -6.73 10.75
N VAL A 106 2.66 -6.10 9.59
CA VAL A 106 3.65 -5.34 8.82
C VAL A 106 3.05 -4.02 8.38
N THR A 107 3.70 -2.90 8.68
CA THR A 107 3.25 -1.57 8.25
C THR A 107 3.63 -1.29 6.80
N LEU A 108 2.85 -0.43 6.14
CA LEU A 108 3.16 0.04 4.78
C LEU A 108 4.56 0.66 4.72
N SER A 109 5.43 0.16 3.83
CA SER A 109 6.82 0.62 3.76
C SER A 109 6.95 2.09 3.35
N GLY A 110 8.02 2.76 3.81
CA GLY A 110 8.29 4.15 3.43
C GLY A 110 8.52 4.33 1.93
N ARG A 111 9.09 3.31 1.26
CA ARG A 111 9.25 3.28 -0.20
C ARG A 111 7.88 3.23 -0.91
N SER A 112 6.97 2.37 -0.44
CA SER A 112 5.60 2.29 -0.95
C SER A 112 4.88 3.63 -0.79
N MET A 113 4.97 4.26 0.39
CA MET A 113 4.42 5.61 0.60
C MET A 113 5.03 6.66 -0.34
N THR A 114 6.33 6.55 -0.62
CA THR A 114 7.04 7.47 -1.53
C THR A 114 6.59 7.30 -2.98
N SER A 115 6.21 6.09 -3.39
CA SER A 115 5.63 5.84 -4.71
C SER A 115 4.15 6.24 -4.79
N ILE A 116 3.35 5.94 -3.76
CA ILE A 116 1.89 6.13 -3.79
C ILE A 116 1.51 7.60 -3.61
N ILE A 117 2.12 8.32 -2.65
CA ILE A 117 1.68 9.68 -2.27
C ILE A 117 1.82 10.69 -3.42
N PRO A 118 2.95 10.77 -4.16
CA PRO A 118 3.09 11.72 -5.27
C PRO A 118 2.08 11.45 -6.38
N THR A 119 1.87 10.18 -6.76
CA THR A 119 0.88 9.80 -7.78
C THR A 119 -0.52 10.23 -7.38
N ARG A 120 -0.91 9.98 -6.12
CA ARG A 120 -2.23 10.40 -5.61
C ARG A 120 -2.38 11.93 -5.54
N ARG A 121 -1.33 12.65 -5.16
CA ARG A 121 -1.33 14.12 -5.16
C ARG A 121 -1.45 14.72 -6.56
N ALA A 122 -0.75 14.12 -7.53
CA ALA A 122 -0.84 14.52 -8.93
C ALA A 122 -2.26 14.28 -9.48
N ALA A 123 -2.86 13.12 -9.18
CA ALA A 123 -4.24 12.82 -9.54
C ALA A 123 -5.22 13.85 -8.94
N THR A 124 -5.11 14.20 -7.66
CA THR A 124 -5.97 15.21 -7.03
C THR A 124 -5.76 16.64 -7.56
N ALA A 125 -4.62 16.93 -8.19
CA ALA A 125 -4.36 18.24 -8.78
C ALA A 125 -5.02 18.41 -10.16
N HIS A 126 -5.41 17.30 -10.79
CA HIS A 126 -6.26 17.30 -11.98
C HIS A 126 -7.72 17.12 -11.52
N GLU A 127 -8.56 18.16 -11.65
CA GLU A 127 -9.98 18.16 -11.26
C GLU A 127 -10.83 17.04 -11.90
N THR A 128 -10.26 16.31 -12.87
CA THR A 128 -10.92 15.25 -13.63
C THR A 128 -10.89 13.87 -12.96
N ASP A 129 -10.03 13.63 -11.96
CA ASP A 129 -9.94 12.34 -11.28
C ASP A 129 -10.88 12.27 -10.06
N ARG A 130 -12.18 12.21 -10.34
CA ARG A 130 -13.15 11.68 -9.36
C ARG A 130 -12.86 10.19 -9.14
N GLU A 131 -13.02 9.71 -7.90
CA GLU A 131 -12.92 8.28 -7.60
C GLU A 131 -13.77 7.50 -8.62
N ALA A 132 -13.18 6.51 -9.30
CA ALA A 132 -13.86 5.83 -10.40
C ALA A 132 -15.11 5.11 -9.89
N VAL A 133 -16.28 5.59 -10.29
CA VAL A 133 -17.57 4.99 -9.96
C VAL A 133 -18.07 4.22 -11.17
N GLY A 134 -18.50 2.99 -10.92
CA GLY A 134 -18.96 2.08 -11.96
C GLY A 134 -17.97 0.94 -12.23
N PRO A 135 -18.19 0.15 -13.29
CA PRO A 135 -17.35 -0.98 -13.61
C PRO A 135 -15.90 -0.54 -13.77
N ILE A 136 -14.99 -1.04 -12.92
CA ILE A 136 -13.56 -0.89 -13.16
C ILE A 136 -13.23 -1.76 -14.37
N VAL A 137 -13.14 -1.11 -15.53
CA VAL A 137 -12.44 -1.70 -16.66
C VAL A 137 -10.97 -1.74 -16.24
N ARG A 138 -10.43 -2.94 -16.03
CA ARG A 138 -8.99 -3.11 -15.79
C ARG A 138 -8.27 -2.34 -16.88
N GLN A 139 -7.46 -1.34 -16.50
CA GLN A 139 -6.60 -0.70 -17.47
C GLN A 139 -5.75 -1.80 -18.12
N PRO A 140 -5.72 -1.87 -19.46
CA PRO A 140 -4.92 -2.87 -20.14
C PRO A 140 -3.48 -2.72 -19.66
N SER A 141 -2.97 -3.76 -19.01
CA SER A 141 -1.56 -3.81 -18.64
C SER A 141 -0.72 -3.81 -19.92
N ARG A 142 0.59 -3.59 -19.80
CA ARG A 142 1.50 -3.76 -20.95
C ARG A 142 1.40 -5.16 -21.61
N PHE A 143 0.88 -6.14 -20.88
CA PHE A 143 0.65 -7.50 -21.35
C PHE A 143 -0.76 -7.72 -21.93
N ALA A 144 -1.67 -6.76 -21.77
CA ALA A 144 -3.06 -6.92 -22.23
C ALA A 144 -3.21 -6.90 -23.75
N GLN A 145 -2.18 -6.46 -24.47
CA GLN A 145 -2.12 -6.48 -25.94
C GLN A 145 -1.36 -7.70 -26.47
N LEU A 146 -0.77 -8.51 -25.58
CA LEU A 146 -0.04 -9.70 -25.96
C LEU A 146 -0.97 -10.90 -26.06
N THR A 147 -0.68 -11.76 -27.02
CA THR A 147 -1.18 -13.13 -27.03
C THR A 147 -0.61 -13.91 -25.85
N LEU A 148 -1.22 -15.07 -25.56
CA LEU A 148 -0.73 -15.99 -24.54
C LEU A 148 0.74 -16.38 -24.81
N GLN A 149 1.08 -16.65 -26.06
CA GLN A 149 2.42 -17.04 -26.48
C GLN A 149 3.43 -15.92 -26.23
N GLU A 150 3.13 -14.70 -26.68
CA GLU A 150 4.00 -13.53 -26.45
C GLU A 150 4.16 -13.21 -24.96
N THR A 151 3.13 -13.48 -24.16
CA THR A 151 3.23 -13.35 -22.69
C THR A 151 4.21 -14.36 -22.09
N TYR A 152 4.20 -15.62 -22.57
CA TYR A 152 5.17 -16.62 -22.15
C TYR A 152 6.59 -16.29 -22.59
N ASP A 153 6.75 -15.74 -23.80
CA ASP A 153 8.06 -15.35 -24.33
C ASP A 153 8.65 -14.19 -23.50
N GLU A 154 7.84 -13.17 -23.19
CA GLU A 154 8.23 -12.06 -22.29
C GLU A 154 8.57 -12.54 -20.88
N LEU A 155 7.82 -13.50 -20.32
CA LEU A 155 8.12 -14.09 -19.02
C LEU A 155 9.44 -14.87 -19.06
N GLY A 156 9.68 -15.65 -20.11
CA GLY A 156 10.94 -16.39 -20.29
C GLY A 156 12.14 -15.46 -20.44
N ALA A 157 12.00 -14.33 -21.14
CA ALA A 157 13.04 -13.32 -21.23
C ALA A 157 13.34 -12.65 -19.87
N ALA A 158 12.30 -12.40 -19.07
CA ALA A 158 12.46 -11.87 -17.72
C ALA A 158 13.16 -12.87 -16.79
N ASP A 159 12.79 -14.16 -16.83
CA ASP A 159 13.43 -15.21 -16.03
C ASP A 159 14.90 -15.41 -16.42
N ALA A 160 15.22 -15.43 -17.72
CA ALA A 160 16.61 -15.52 -18.19
C ALA A 160 17.45 -14.32 -17.71
N THR A 161 16.86 -13.12 -17.68
CA THR A 161 17.53 -11.92 -17.15
C THR A 161 17.77 -12.04 -15.64
N ALA A 162 16.80 -12.58 -14.90
CA ALA A 162 16.94 -12.80 -13.46
C ALA A 162 18.05 -13.82 -13.15
N ASP A 163 18.11 -14.92 -13.90
CA ASP A 163 19.17 -15.93 -13.78
C ASP A 163 20.56 -15.36 -14.08
N ASP A 164 20.71 -14.50 -15.10
CA ASP A 164 21.98 -13.82 -15.38
C ASP A 164 22.41 -12.94 -14.20
N ILE A 165 21.49 -12.13 -13.67
CA ILE A 165 21.77 -11.26 -12.51
C ILE A 165 22.17 -12.09 -11.28
N LEU A 166 21.45 -13.17 -10.99
CA LEU A 166 21.75 -14.07 -9.88
C LEU A 166 23.12 -14.73 -10.05
N SER A 167 23.46 -15.15 -11.26
CA SER A 167 24.78 -15.71 -11.59
C SER A 167 25.89 -14.70 -11.32
N ARG A 168 25.72 -13.45 -11.76
CA ARG A 168 26.68 -12.36 -11.53
C ARG A 168 26.86 -12.04 -10.05
N ILE A 169 25.78 -11.96 -9.28
CA ILE A 169 25.83 -11.73 -7.83
C ILE A 169 26.56 -12.90 -7.14
N THR A 170 26.27 -14.13 -7.55
CA THR A 170 26.92 -15.32 -6.99
C THR A 170 28.41 -15.34 -7.29
N ALA A 171 28.83 -14.96 -8.50
CA ALA A 171 30.24 -14.83 -8.87
C ALA A 171 30.94 -13.79 -8.00
N LEU A 172 30.37 -12.58 -7.88
CA LEU A 172 30.91 -11.52 -7.02
C LEU A 172 31.05 -11.96 -5.57
N TRP A 173 30.08 -12.71 -5.04
CA TRP A 173 30.14 -13.23 -3.68
C TRP A 173 31.24 -14.28 -3.49
N ARG A 174 31.45 -15.17 -4.48
CA ARG A 174 32.56 -16.13 -4.44
C ARG A 174 33.91 -15.42 -4.47
N ASP A 175 34.05 -14.40 -5.33
CA ASP A 175 35.28 -13.62 -5.44
C ASP A 175 35.58 -12.90 -4.13
N ALA A 176 34.58 -12.27 -3.52
CA ALA A 176 34.71 -11.61 -2.22
C ALA A 176 35.12 -12.60 -1.12
N ARG A 177 34.53 -13.80 -1.10
CA ARG A 177 34.87 -14.86 -0.13
C ARG A 177 36.29 -15.41 -0.35
N ALA A 178 36.72 -15.53 -1.60
CA ALA A 178 38.08 -15.95 -1.93
C ALA A 178 39.12 -14.92 -1.50
N LEU A 179 38.83 -13.63 -1.67
CA LEU A 179 39.66 -12.53 -1.15
C LEU A 179 39.75 -12.57 0.38
N ASP A 180 38.61 -12.71 1.06
CA ASP A 180 38.55 -12.79 2.52
C ASP A 180 39.41 -13.95 3.07
N ALA A 181 39.27 -15.15 2.48
CA ALA A 181 40.10 -16.30 2.84
C ALA A 181 41.60 -16.10 2.54
N ALA A 182 41.94 -15.37 1.47
CA ALA A 182 43.33 -15.04 1.15
C ALA A 182 43.93 -14.03 2.14
N PHE A 183 43.14 -13.12 2.68
CA PHE A 183 43.54 -12.22 3.77
C PHE A 183 43.72 -12.99 5.10
N GLU A 184 42.84 -13.93 5.42
CA GLU A 184 42.96 -14.76 6.63
C GLU A 184 44.18 -15.69 6.60
N LEU A 185 44.58 -16.16 5.41
CA LEU A 185 45.74 -17.06 5.23
C LEU A 185 47.09 -16.34 5.15
N ASN A 186 47.12 -15.00 5.13
CA ASN A 186 48.36 -14.23 5.00
C ASN A 186 48.48 -13.16 6.10
N PRO A 187 48.86 -13.55 7.35
CA PRO A 187 48.89 -12.64 8.50
C PRO A 187 50.09 -11.67 8.53
N GLN A 188 50.80 -11.47 7.42
CA GLN A 188 52.10 -10.75 7.41
C GLN A 188 52.08 -9.29 6.97
N HIS A 189 50.93 -8.61 6.99
CA HIS A 189 50.91 -7.15 6.87
C HIS A 189 50.20 -6.49 8.05
N THR A 190 50.87 -6.53 9.20
CA THR A 190 50.84 -5.42 10.15
C THR A 190 52.20 -4.73 10.00
N GLU A 191 52.18 -3.51 9.46
CA GLU A 191 53.33 -2.62 9.30
C GLU A 191 54.13 -2.42 10.60
N PRO A 192 55.43 -2.07 10.53
CA PRO A 192 56.02 -1.11 11.45
C PRO A 192 55.70 0.34 11.05
#